data_AF-A0A5C4TA36-F1
#
_entry.id   AF-A0A5C4TA36-F1
#
_cell.length_a   1.000
_cell.length_b   1.000
_cell.length_c   1.000
_cell.angle_alpha   90.00
_cell.angle_beta   90.00
_cell.angle_gamma   90.00
#
_symmetry.space_group_name_H-M   'P 1'
#
loop_
_entity.id
_entity.type
_entity.pdbx_description
1 polymer ?
#
loop_
_entity_poly.entity_id
_entity_poly.type
_entity_poly.pdbx_seq_one_letter_code
_entity_poly.pdbx_strand_id
1 'polypeptide(L)' 'MTDETGKSWTGHAGEVAEESFDASDYEQSSEISKGLAETHEQLSDAYAAGTSDGVFVRGGSKLQDEEH' A
#
# COMPACT_ATOMS: atom_id res chain seq x y z
N MET A 1 -0.96 -21.73 33.94
CA MET A 1 -1.67 -20.94 32.91
C MET A 1 -0.71 -20.64 31.77
N THR A 2 -0.66 -21.42 30.69
CA THR A 2 0.13 -21.07 29.47
C THR A 2 -0.31 -21.79 28.18
N ASP A 3 -1.22 -22.78 28.21
CA ASP A 3 -1.52 -23.58 27.02
C ASP A 3 -2.57 -22.95 26.08
N GLU A 4 -3.36 -22.00 26.59
CA GLU A 4 -4.46 -21.35 25.84
C GLU A 4 -3.96 -20.26 24.88
N THR A 5 -2.85 -19.59 25.20
CA THR A 5 -2.31 -18.49 24.40
C THR A 5 -1.63 -18.98 23.11
N GLY A 6 -0.94 -20.13 23.14
CA GLY A 6 -0.29 -20.69 21.94
C GLY A 6 -1.27 -21.17 20.86
N LYS A 7 -2.47 -21.59 21.26
CA LYS A 7 -3.54 -22.03 20.35
C LYS A 7 -4.22 -20.85 19.62
N SER A 8 -4.37 -19.70 20.28
CA SER A 8 -5.04 -18.54 19.66
C SER A 8 -4.20 -17.90 18.55
N TRP A 9 -2.88 -17.83 18.71
CA TRP A 9 -1.98 -17.26 17.70
C TRP A 9 -1.93 -18.10 16.42
N THR A 10 -1.93 -19.44 16.55
CA THR A 10 -1.89 -20.34 15.38
C THR A 10 -3.18 -20.24 14.55
N GLY A 11 -4.34 -20.11 15.21
CA GLY A 11 -5.61 -19.92 14.51
C GLY A 11 -5.68 -18.59 13.77
N HIS A 12 -5.26 -17.51 14.41
CA HIS A 12 -5.25 -16.18 13.81
C HIS A 12 -4.24 -16.04 12.66
N ALA A 13 -3.06 -16.67 12.78
CA ALA A 13 -2.08 -16.71 11.68
C ALA A 13 -2.62 -17.44 10.44
N GLY A 14 -3.44 -18.48 10.64
CA GLY A 14 -4.13 -19.17 9.54
C GLY A 14 -5.13 -18.25 8.84
N GLU A 15 -5.99 -17.58 9.61
CA GLU A 15 -6.99 -16.64 9.10
C GLU A 15 -6.37 -15.53 8.25
N VAL A 16 -5.26 -14.94 8.71
CA VAL A 16 -4.54 -13.90 7.94
C VAL A 16 -3.88 -14.47 6.67
N ALA A 17 -3.38 -15.71 6.71
CA ALA A 17 -2.70 -16.33 5.58
C ALA A 17 -3.66 -16.81 4.48
N GLU A 18 -4.91 -17.12 4.84
CA GLU A 18 -5.95 -17.54 3.90
C GLU A 18 -6.65 -16.36 3.23
N GLU A 19 -6.58 -15.17 3.84
CA GLU A 19 -7.30 -14.00 3.33
C GLU A 19 -6.56 -13.27 2.20
N SER A 20 -7.34 -12.81 1.22
CA SER A 20 -6.85 -12.07 0.05
C SER A 20 -7.59 -10.73 -0.07
N PHE A 21 -6.90 -9.72 -0.57
CA PHE A 21 -7.49 -8.41 -0.80
C PHE A 21 -8.69 -8.46 -1.75
N ASP A 22 -9.79 -7.84 -1.34
CA ASP A 22 -10.94 -7.51 -2.18
C ASP A 22 -11.25 -5.99 -2.07
N ALA A 23 -11.81 -5.40 -3.13
CA ALA A 23 -12.14 -3.97 -3.12
C ALA A 23 -13.19 -3.60 -2.05
N SER A 24 -14.03 -4.53 -1.62
CA SER A 24 -14.97 -4.31 -0.51
C SER A 24 -14.30 -4.21 0.85
N ASP A 25 -13.02 -4.60 1.01
CA ASP A 25 -12.29 -4.55 2.28
C ASP A 25 -12.14 -3.14 2.86
N TYR A 26 -12.21 -2.10 2.00
CA TYR A 26 -12.27 -0.70 2.44
C TYR A 26 -13.50 -0.38 3.30
N GLU A 27 -14.59 -1.11 3.11
CA GLU A 27 -15.87 -0.90 3.79
C GLU A 27 -16.06 -1.87 4.97
N GLN A 28 -15.20 -2.88 5.10
CA GLN A 28 -15.31 -3.90 6.14
C GLN A 28 -14.85 -3.40 7.51
N SER A 29 -15.48 -3.92 8.57
CA SER A 29 -15.15 -3.52 9.95
C SER A 29 -13.98 -4.32 10.56
N SER A 30 -13.63 -5.47 9.97
CA SER A 30 -12.57 -6.36 10.45
C SER A 30 -11.20 -5.70 10.38
N GLU A 31 -10.36 -5.96 11.38
CA GLU A 31 -8.98 -5.42 11.43
C GLU A 31 -8.10 -6.01 10.32
N ILE A 32 -8.30 -7.28 9.96
CA ILE A 32 -7.56 -7.94 8.87
C ILE A 32 -7.89 -7.27 7.53
N SER A 33 -9.18 -7.12 7.20
CA SER A 33 -9.64 -6.45 5.97
C SER A 33 -9.11 -5.02 5.88
N LYS A 34 -9.18 -4.25 6.97
CA LYS A 34 -8.62 -2.90 7.02
C LYS A 34 -7.11 -2.86 6.75
N GLY A 35 -6.36 -3.78 7.35
CA GLY A 35 -4.92 -3.89 7.11
C GLY A 35 -4.58 -4.27 5.66
N LEU A 36 -5.35 -5.19 5.06
CA LEU A 36 -5.21 -5.56 3.65
C LEU A 36 -5.51 -4.37 2.73
N ALA A 37 -6.58 -3.64 3.01
CA ALA A 37 -6.97 -2.45 2.26
C ALA A 37 -5.91 -1.34 2.37
N GLU A 38 -5.45 -1.00 3.59
CA GLU A 38 -4.45 0.03 3.83
C GLU A 38 -3.11 -0.28 3.14
N THR A 39 -2.64 -1.53 3.21
CA THR A 39 -1.41 -1.94 2.52
C THR A 39 -1.56 -1.93 1.00
N HIS A 40 -2.77 -2.19 0.48
CA HIS A 40 -3.07 -2.07 -0.94
C HIS A 40 -3.01 -0.60 -1.41
N GLU A 41 -3.56 0.35 -0.62
CA GLU A 41 -3.43 1.79 -0.91
C GLU A 41 -1.97 2.23 -0.88
N GLN A 42 -1.22 1.89 0.17
CA GLN A 42 0.18 2.25 0.30
C GLN A 42 1.02 1.72 -0.89
N LEU A 43 0.75 0.48 -1.33
CA LEU A 43 1.42 -0.11 -2.49
C LEU A 43 1.05 0.60 -3.79
N SER A 44 -0.24 0.89 -3.99
CA SER A 44 -0.75 1.61 -5.17
C SER A 44 -0.17 3.02 -5.24
N ASP A 45 -0.16 3.74 -4.12
CA ASP A 45 0.41 5.08 -4.00
C ASP A 45 1.91 5.06 -4.27
N ALA A 46 2.65 4.09 -3.73
CA ALA A 46 4.07 3.93 -4.01
C ALA A 46 4.34 3.61 -5.49
N TYR A 47 3.52 2.77 -6.12
CA TYR A 47 3.62 2.47 -7.55
C TYR A 47 3.30 3.69 -8.42
N ALA A 48 2.24 4.43 -8.09
CA ALA A 48 1.85 5.65 -8.78
C ALA A 48 2.88 6.77 -8.60
N ALA A 49 3.41 6.94 -7.38
CA ALA A 49 4.47 7.89 -7.06
C ALA A 49 5.79 7.53 -7.76
N GLY A 50 6.20 6.25 -7.75
CA GLY A 50 7.38 5.79 -8.47
C GLY A 50 7.25 5.89 -10.00
N THR A 51 6.04 5.70 -10.53
CA THR A 51 5.73 5.98 -11.94
C THR A 51 5.81 7.49 -12.23
N SER A 52 5.40 8.33 -11.28
CA SER A 52 5.47 9.80 -11.39
C SER A 52 6.89 10.35 -11.20
N ASP A 53 7.73 9.71 -10.39
CA ASP A 53 9.16 10.01 -10.21
C ASP A 53 9.97 9.74 -11.50
N GLY A 54 9.40 8.97 -12.44
CA GLY A 54 9.90 8.83 -13.82
C GLY A 54 9.52 9.97 -14.76
N VAL A 55 8.58 10.85 -14.38
CA VAL A 55 8.18 12.06 -15.12
C VAL A 55 8.83 13.28 -14.46
N PHE A 56 10.15 13.26 -14.26
CA PHE A 56 10.92 14.50 -14.23
C PHE A 56 10.95 15.10 -15.65
N VAL A 57 9.86 15.72 -16.09
CA VAL A 57 9.95 16.73 -17.14
C VAL A 57 10.70 17.91 -16.54
N ARG A 58 12.04 17.87 -16.63
CA ARG A 58 12.91 19.01 -16.37
C ARG A 58 12.62 20.07 -17.44
N GLY A 59 11.56 20.83 -17.25
CA GLY A 59 11.15 21.88 -18.17
C GLY A 59 10.88 23.18 -17.43
N GLY A 60 11.88 24.07 -17.35
CA GLY A 60 11.64 25.41 -16.81
C GLY A 60 12.84 26.31 -16.50
N SER A 61 13.86 26.41 -17.37
CA SER A 61 14.71 27.61 -17.39
C SER A 61 14.73 28.18 -18.80
N LYS A 62 13.78 29.09 -19.05
CA LYS A 62 13.76 29.99 -20.20
C LYS A 62 14.86 31.03 -19.95
N LEU A 63 15.99 30.92 -20.64
CA LEU A 63 16.90 32.04 -20.83
C LEU A 63 16.93 32.33 -22.32
N GLN A 64 16.32 33.47 -22.65
CA GLN A 64 16.58 34.23 -23.85
C GLN A 64 18.05 34.64 -23.76
N ASP A 65 18.84 34.35 -24.79
CA ASP A 65 19.91 35.25 -25.20
C ASP A 65 20.03 35.15 -26.71
N GLU A 66 19.84 36.33 -27.30
CA GLU A 66 19.89 36.67 -28.71
C GLU A 66 21.35 36.68 -29.22
N GLU A 67 21.50 36.55 -30.55
CA GLU A 67 22.68 36.90 -31.37
C GLU A 67 24.03 36.22 -31.04
N HIS A 68 24.85 35.75 -31.98
CA HIS A 68 25.11 36.19 -33.35
C HIS A 68 25.88 35.09 -34.11
#